data_AF-A0A2V9F4Z4-F1
#
_entry.id   AF-A0A2V9F4Z4-F1
#
_cell.length_a   1.000
_cell.length_b   1.000
_cell.length_c   1.000
_cell.angle_alpha   90.00
_cell.angle_beta   90.00
_cell.angle_gamma   90.00
#
_symmetry.space_group_name_H-M   'P 1'
#
loop_
_entity.id
_entity.type
_entity.pdbx_description
1 polymer ?
#
loop_
_entity_poly.entity_id
_entity_poly.type
_entity_poly.pdbx_seq_one_letter_code
_entity_poly.pdbx_strand_id
1 'polypeptide(L)'
;MREFSDKQKKKTKKTLDTAGVVRDGRLRQGVSLGQAQAEMSALMTKIDALRPSKDQGFGALVRPFVASVTGGSRRELLLLMGAVAFLMLIVCSNVASLVMARAEGKAYEMGVRVALGAPRSRLIRQLLTESFLLVVGGGLLGCSL
;
A
#
# COMPACT_ATOMS: atom_id res chain seq x y z
N MET A 1 -40.20 -9.33 -9.71
CA MET A 1 -39.60 -8.24 -8.88
C MET A 1 -39.55 -8.50 -7.37
N ARG A 2 -40.40 -9.38 -6.79
CA ARG A 2 -40.41 -9.64 -5.33
C ARG A 2 -39.25 -10.54 -4.83
N GLU A 3 -38.78 -11.48 -5.64
CA GLU A 3 -37.68 -12.40 -5.27
C GLU A 3 -36.30 -11.76 -5.11
N PHE A 4 -36.00 -10.70 -5.88
CA PHE A 4 -34.72 -9.99 -5.77
C PHE A 4 -34.62 -9.18 -4.46
N SER A 5 -35.75 -8.62 -3.99
CA SER A 5 -35.82 -7.89 -2.72
C SER A 5 -35.63 -8.82 -1.52
N ASP A 6 -36.15 -10.04 -1.61
CA ASP A 6 -36.02 -11.05 -0.54
C ASP A 6 -34.60 -11.63 -0.46
N LYS A 7 -33.92 -11.83 -1.60
CA LYS A 7 -32.50 -12.24 -1.63
C LYS A 7 -31.58 -11.15 -1.04
N GLN A 8 -31.85 -9.88 -1.31
CA GLN A 8 -31.09 -8.76 -0.72
C GLN A 8 -31.36 -8.66 0.79
N LYS A 9 -32.62 -8.76 1.23
CA LYS A 9 -32.94 -8.82 2.67
C LYS A 9 -32.29 -10.01 3.37
N LYS A 10 -32.25 -11.20 2.76
CA LYS A 10 -31.53 -12.36 3.32
C LYS A 10 -30.03 -12.17 3.38
N LYS A 11 -29.41 -11.52 2.37
CA LYS A 11 -27.99 -11.18 2.38
C LYS A 11 -27.67 -10.16 3.47
N THR A 12 -28.46 -9.10 3.57
CA THR A 12 -28.32 -8.03 4.57
C THR A 12 -28.57 -8.55 5.99
N LYS A 13 -29.58 -9.41 6.18
CA LYS A 13 -29.86 -10.04 7.47
C LYS A 13 -28.75 -11.02 7.87
N LYS A 14 -28.23 -11.82 6.94
CA LYS A 14 -27.07 -12.71 7.19
C LYS A 14 -25.80 -11.94 7.55
N THR A 15 -25.58 -10.75 6.99
CA THR A 15 -24.45 -9.88 7.39
C THR A 15 -24.69 -9.16 8.73
N LEU A 16 -25.94 -8.83 9.07
CA LEU A 16 -26.29 -8.20 10.35
C LEU A 16 -26.32 -9.22 11.52
N ASP A 17 -26.74 -10.45 11.27
CA ASP A 17 -26.72 -11.56 12.23
C ASP A 17 -25.28 -12.10 12.45
N THR A 18 -24.35 -11.74 11.56
CA THR A 18 -22.90 -11.94 11.74
C THR A 18 -22.22 -10.66 12.24
N ALA A 19 -22.91 -9.87 13.08
CA ALA A 19 -22.25 -8.86 13.92
C ALA A 19 -21.45 -9.57 15.02
N GLY A 20 -20.47 -10.38 14.63
CA GLY A 20 -19.47 -10.92 15.54
C GLY A 20 -18.65 -9.76 16.07
N VAL A 21 -18.52 -9.67 17.39
CA VAL A 21 -17.62 -8.68 18.00
C VAL A 21 -16.19 -9.11 17.70
N VAL A 22 -15.49 -8.32 16.87
CA VAL A 22 -14.06 -8.53 16.62
C VAL A 22 -13.29 -8.04 17.84
N ARG A 23 -12.49 -8.94 18.42
CA ARG A 23 -11.61 -8.64 19.56
C ARG A 23 -10.19 -8.93 19.11
N ASP A 24 -9.38 -7.89 19.02
CA ASP A 24 -7.95 -8.04 18.72
C ASP A 24 -7.18 -8.39 19.99
N GLY A 25 -6.25 -9.34 19.87
CA GLY A 25 -5.45 -9.82 20.99
C GLY A 25 -4.15 -10.45 20.51
N ARG A 26 -3.12 -10.41 21.36
CA ARG A 26 -1.82 -11.02 21.06
C ARG A 26 -1.75 -12.43 21.62
N LEU A 27 -1.47 -13.42 20.77
CA LEU A 27 -1.20 -14.78 21.20
C LEU A 27 0.15 -14.86 21.92
N ARG A 28 0.25 -15.75 22.91
CA ARG A 28 1.51 -16.07 23.56
C ARG A 28 2.47 -16.69 22.54
N GLN A 29 3.77 -16.36 22.64
CA GLN A 29 4.78 -16.92 21.74
C GLN A 29 4.76 -18.46 21.78
N GLY A 30 4.75 -19.09 20.60
CA GLY A 30 4.71 -20.55 20.45
C GLY A 30 3.31 -21.19 20.39
N VAL A 31 2.23 -20.43 20.59
CA VAL A 31 0.86 -20.95 20.45
C VAL A 31 0.44 -20.93 18.99
N SER A 32 0.04 -22.10 18.48
CA SER A 32 -0.50 -22.22 17.12
C SER A 32 -1.94 -21.70 17.04
N LEU A 33 -2.36 -21.22 15.87
CA LEU A 33 -3.74 -20.78 15.63
C LEU A 33 -4.77 -21.87 15.93
N GLY A 34 -4.44 -23.14 15.69
CA GLY A 34 -5.31 -24.28 15.98
C GLY A 34 -5.51 -24.51 17.48
N GLN A 35 -4.45 -24.39 18.27
CA GLN A 35 -4.54 -24.45 19.73
C GLN A 35 -5.34 -23.27 20.29
N ALA A 36 -5.09 -22.05 19.80
CA ALA A 36 -5.86 -20.88 20.19
C ALA A 36 -7.35 -21.02 19.84
N GLN A 37 -7.67 -21.58 18.67
CA GLN A 37 -9.06 -21.86 18.28
C GLN A 37 -9.70 -22.90 19.19
N ALA A 38 -8.99 -23.97 19.53
CA ALA A 38 -9.51 -25.03 20.40
C ALA A 38 -9.79 -24.53 21.83
N GLU A 39 -8.87 -23.75 22.41
CA GLU A 39 -9.06 -23.13 23.72
C GLU A 39 -10.23 -22.13 23.70
N MET A 40 -10.30 -21.29 22.67
CA MET A 40 -11.38 -20.31 22.55
C MET A 40 -12.74 -20.97 22.37
N SER A 41 -12.83 -22.05 21.58
CA SER A 41 -14.04 -22.86 21.44
C SER A 41 -14.45 -23.50 22.78
N ALA A 42 -13.50 -24.06 23.53
CA ALA A 42 -13.77 -24.65 24.84
C ALA A 42 -14.25 -23.62 25.87
N LEU A 43 -13.68 -22.41 25.86
CA LEU A 43 -14.14 -21.30 26.69
C LEU A 43 -15.56 -20.84 26.30
N MET A 44 -15.84 -20.76 25.00
CA MET A 44 -17.17 -20.34 24.53
C MET A 44 -18.26 -21.34 24.92
N THR A 45 -17.98 -22.65 24.88
CA THR A 45 -18.92 -23.67 25.37
C THR A 45 -19.24 -23.50 26.86
N LYS A 46 -18.24 -23.14 27.68
CA LYS A 46 -18.45 -22.86 29.11
C LYS A 46 -19.24 -21.57 29.35
N ILE A 47 -18.99 -20.54 28.54
CA ILE A 47 -19.70 -19.25 28.63
C ILE A 47 -21.16 -19.40 28.19
N ASP A 48 -21.43 -20.18 27.14
CA ASP A 48 -22.77 -20.43 26.64
C ASP A 48 -23.66 -21.16 27.68
N ALA A 49 -23.07 -22.04 28.50
CA ALA A 49 -23.77 -22.69 29.61
C ALA A 49 -24.23 -21.72 30.72
N LEU A 50 -23.59 -20.55 30.81
CA LEU A 50 -23.89 -19.50 31.80
C LEU A 50 -24.74 -18.35 31.21
N ARG A 51 -25.04 -18.39 29.90
CA ARG A 51 -25.80 -17.34 29.21
C ARG A 51 -27.31 -17.61 29.19
N PRO A 52 -28.13 -16.55 29.18
CA PRO A 52 -29.55 -16.67 28.88
C PRO A 52 -29.78 -17.37 27.53
N SER A 53 -30.83 -18.18 27.42
CA SER A 53 -31.12 -19.01 26.23
C SER A 53 -31.25 -18.25 24.91
N LYS A 54 -31.48 -16.93 24.95
CA LYS A 54 -31.51 -16.06 23.76
C LYS A 54 -30.13 -15.73 23.17
N ASP A 55 -29.05 -15.87 23.94
CA ASP A 55 -27.68 -15.47 23.55
C ASP A 55 -26.72 -16.67 23.38
N GLN A 56 -27.28 -17.88 23.28
CA GLN A 56 -26.53 -19.12 23.12
C GLN A 56 -26.24 -19.42 21.64
N GLY A 57 -25.13 -20.13 21.35
CA GLY A 57 -24.77 -20.56 20.00
C GLY A 57 -23.83 -19.61 19.25
N PHE A 58 -23.31 -18.58 19.92
CA PHE A 58 -22.28 -17.71 19.35
C PHE A 58 -20.90 -18.34 19.49
N GLY A 59 -20.36 -18.85 18.39
CA GLY A 59 -18.99 -19.37 18.32
C GLY A 59 -17.93 -18.26 18.24
N ALA A 60 -16.71 -18.58 18.65
CA ALA A 60 -15.54 -17.73 18.46
C ALA A 60 -14.67 -18.27 17.31
N LEU A 61 -14.25 -17.40 16.40
CA LEU A 61 -13.32 -17.73 15.31
C LEU A 61 -12.03 -16.92 15.47
N VAL A 62 -10.93 -17.62 15.62
CA VAL A 62 -9.58 -17.06 15.67
C VAL A 62 -9.06 -16.97 14.25
N ARG A 63 -8.82 -15.75 13.76
CA ARG A 63 -8.22 -15.50 12.45
C ARG A 63 -6.92 -14.73 12.58
N PRO A 64 -5.92 -15.01 11.74
CA PRO A 64 -4.70 -14.24 11.73
C PRO A 64 -5.00 -12.79 11.34
N PHE A 65 -4.51 -11.84 12.15
CA PHE A 65 -4.72 -10.39 11.98
C PHE A 65 -4.29 -9.89 10.59
N VAL A 66 -3.21 -10.46 10.03
CA VAL A 66 -2.75 -10.09 8.68
C VAL A 66 -3.78 -10.47 7.61
N ALA A 67 -4.53 -11.56 7.80
CA ALA A 67 -5.57 -11.98 6.86
C ALA A 67 -6.86 -11.16 6.98
N SER A 68 -7.17 -10.60 8.16
CA SER A 68 -8.29 -9.66 8.31
C SER A 68 -7.98 -8.29 7.71
N VAL A 69 -6.73 -7.82 7.81
CA VAL A 69 -6.32 -6.52 7.27
C VAL A 69 -6.02 -6.56 5.76
N THR A 70 -5.36 -7.63 5.27
CA THR A 70 -4.89 -7.69 3.87
C THR A 70 -5.66 -8.64 2.97
N GLY A 71 -6.68 -9.32 3.49
CA GLY A 71 -7.37 -10.41 2.80
C GLY A 71 -8.09 -10.01 1.50
N GLY A 72 -8.50 -8.75 1.36
CA GLY A 72 -9.18 -8.24 0.15
C GLY A 72 -8.28 -7.40 -0.77
N SER A 73 -7.40 -6.57 -0.22
CA SER A 73 -6.77 -5.47 -0.98
C SER A 73 -5.36 -5.75 -1.49
N ARG A 74 -4.83 -6.98 -1.38
CA ARG A 74 -3.49 -7.31 -1.93
C ARG A 74 -3.37 -7.02 -3.42
N ARG A 75 -4.41 -7.34 -4.21
CA ARG A 75 -4.41 -7.06 -5.66
C ARG A 75 -4.45 -5.56 -5.96
N GLU A 76 -5.26 -4.82 -5.22
CA GLU A 76 -5.36 -3.36 -5.35
C GLU A 76 -4.05 -2.67 -4.99
N LEU A 77 -3.40 -3.09 -3.89
CA LEU A 77 -2.07 -2.61 -3.51
C LEU A 77 -1.01 -2.92 -4.57
N LEU A 78 -1.03 -4.12 -5.14
CA LEU A 78 -0.10 -4.50 -6.22
C LEU A 78 -0.33 -3.69 -7.50
N LEU A 79 -1.59 -3.42 -7.85
CA LEU A 79 -1.94 -2.55 -8.98
C LEU A 79 -1.46 -1.12 -8.74
N LEU A 80 -1.66 -0.59 -7.54
CA LEU A 80 -1.21 0.75 -7.17
C LEU A 80 0.33 0.84 -7.21
N MET A 81 1.03 -0.15 -6.65
CA MET A 81 2.49 -0.23 -6.71
C MET A 81 3.00 -0.32 -8.15
N GLY A 82 2.37 -1.14 -8.99
CA GLY A 82 2.69 -1.25 -10.41
C GLY A 82 2.49 0.08 -11.14
N ALA A 83 1.35 0.74 -10.92
CA ALA A 83 1.06 2.05 -11.51
C ALA A 83 2.10 3.10 -11.11
N VAL A 84 2.45 3.18 -9.82
CA VAL A 84 3.48 4.13 -9.34
C VAL A 84 4.85 3.80 -9.94
N ALA A 85 5.23 2.52 -10.04
CA ALA A 85 6.49 2.13 -10.68
C ALA A 85 6.54 2.55 -12.15
N PHE A 86 5.47 2.35 -12.92
CA PHE A 86 5.37 2.82 -14.30
C PHE A 86 5.44 4.34 -14.41
N LEU A 87 4.73 5.08 -13.54
CA LEU A 87 4.80 6.53 -13.51
C LEU A 87 6.22 7.03 -13.20
N MET A 88 6.91 6.37 -12.26
CA MET A 88 8.30 6.72 -11.92
C MET A 88 9.23 6.51 -13.10
N LEU A 89 9.07 5.40 -13.84
CA LEU A 89 9.84 5.14 -15.06
C LEU A 89 9.59 6.18 -16.15
N ILE A 90 8.34 6.60 -16.37
CA ILE A 90 7.99 7.64 -17.35
C ILE A 90 8.68 8.96 -16.99
N VAL A 91 8.59 9.37 -15.72
CA VAL A 91 9.23 10.60 -15.24
C VAL A 91 10.75 10.50 -15.38
N CYS A 92 11.37 9.39 -14.97
CA CYS A 92 12.81 9.18 -15.11
C CYS A 92 13.27 9.18 -16.58
N SER A 93 12.52 8.56 -17.48
CA SER A 93 12.83 8.53 -18.92
C SER A 93 12.79 9.94 -19.53
N ASN A 94 11.81 10.76 -19.13
CA ASN A 94 11.69 12.14 -19.57
C ASN A 94 12.85 13.01 -19.06
N VAL A 95 13.24 12.82 -17.78
CA VAL A 95 14.41 13.51 -17.21
C VAL A 95 15.70 13.10 -17.91
N ALA A 96 15.88 11.81 -18.22
CA ALA A 96 17.03 11.33 -18.97
C ALA A 96 17.11 11.97 -20.36
N SER A 97 15.99 12.03 -21.08
CA SER A 97 15.89 12.67 -22.39
C SER A 97 16.22 14.17 -22.33
N LEU A 98 15.75 14.88 -21.30
CA LEU A 98 16.05 16.29 -21.05
C LEU A 98 17.54 16.53 -20.76
N VAL A 99 18.15 15.68 -19.93
CA VAL A 99 19.59 15.74 -19.63
C VAL A 99 20.42 15.46 -20.87
N MET A 100 19.99 14.50 -21.70
CA MET A 100 20.67 14.13 -22.94
C MET A 100 20.58 15.25 -24.00
N ALA A 101 19.42 15.86 -24.18
CA ALA A 101 19.24 17.02 -25.07
C ALA A 101 20.05 18.25 -24.61
N ARG A 102 20.15 18.49 -23.29
CA ARG A 102 21.01 19.55 -22.73
C ARG A 102 22.50 19.23 -22.88
N ALA A 103 22.87 17.94 -22.88
CA ALA A 103 24.23 17.51 -23.10
C ALA A 103 24.68 17.73 -24.55
N GLU A 104 23.83 17.46 -25.55
CA GLU A 104 24.12 17.72 -26.96
C GLU A 104 24.38 19.20 -27.25
N GLY A 105 23.54 20.11 -26.73
CA GLY A 105 23.70 21.55 -26.94
C GLY A 105 24.99 22.14 -26.32
N LYS A 106 25.54 21.51 -25.27
CA LYS A 106 26.81 21.93 -24.63
C LYS A 106 28.01 21.08 -25.06
N ALA A 107 27.81 19.97 -25.76
CA ALA A 107 28.88 19.08 -26.23
C ALA A 107 29.77 19.77 -27.27
N TYR A 108 29.20 20.62 -28.13
CA TYR A 108 29.94 21.38 -29.14
C TYR A 108 30.87 22.43 -28.49
N GLU A 109 30.36 23.23 -27.56
CA GLU A 109 31.19 24.18 -26.79
C GLU A 109 32.22 23.48 -25.88
N MET A 110 31.89 22.29 -25.36
CA MET A 110 32.82 21.48 -24.57
C MET A 110 33.95 20.89 -25.41
N GLY A 111 33.68 20.44 -26.64
CA GLY A 111 34.72 19.99 -27.57
C GLY A 111 35.75 21.10 -27.84
N VAL A 112 35.27 22.33 -28.06
CA VAL A 112 36.12 23.50 -28.29
C VAL A 112 36.88 23.93 -27.02
N ARG A 113 36.23 23.94 -25.84
CA ARG A 113 36.89 24.29 -24.56
C ARG A 113 37.87 23.25 -24.06
N VAL A 114 37.64 21.97 -24.35
CA VAL A 114 38.58 20.87 -24.08
C VAL A 114 39.81 20.99 -24.98
N ALA A 115 39.61 21.33 -26.26
CA ALA A 115 40.71 21.62 -27.17
C ALA A 115 41.56 22.83 -26.71
N LEU A 116 40.97 23.73 -25.91
CA LEU A 116 41.63 24.87 -25.25
C LEU A 116 42.08 24.61 -23.80
N GLY A 117 41.92 23.40 -23.26
CA GLY A 117 42.44 23.01 -21.93
C GLY A 117 41.56 23.38 -20.71
N ALA A 118 40.32 23.81 -20.89
CA ALA A 118 39.46 24.23 -19.77
C ALA A 118 38.80 23.05 -19.01
N PRO A 119 38.66 23.12 -17.67
CA PRO A 119 38.22 22.00 -16.86
C PRO A 119 36.71 21.71 -17.00
N ARG A 120 36.38 20.46 -17.35
CA ARG A 120 35.02 19.90 -17.51
C ARG A 120 34.16 19.98 -16.24
N SER A 121 34.77 20.20 -15.08
CA SER A 121 34.13 20.19 -13.76
C SER A 121 33.13 21.33 -13.54
N ARG A 122 33.33 22.51 -14.16
CA ARG A 122 32.45 23.67 -13.96
C ARG A 122 31.08 23.49 -14.62
N LEU A 123 31.03 22.77 -15.74
CA LEU A 123 29.78 22.46 -16.43
C LEU A 123 28.95 21.39 -15.72
N ILE A 124 29.60 20.32 -15.26
CA ILE A 124 28.91 19.27 -14.48
C ILE A 124 28.27 19.90 -13.25
N ARG A 125 28.98 20.81 -12.56
CA ARG A 125 28.42 21.55 -11.44
C ARG A 125 27.18 22.35 -11.82
N GLN A 126 27.22 23.12 -12.92
CA GLN A 126 26.10 23.97 -13.30
C GLN A 126 24.85 23.18 -13.73
N LEU A 127 25.03 22.09 -14.49
CA LEU A 127 23.92 21.19 -14.83
C LEU A 127 23.33 20.52 -13.57
N LEU A 128 24.17 20.13 -12.62
CA LEU A 128 23.70 19.60 -11.34
C LEU A 128 22.92 20.65 -10.55
N THR A 129 23.40 21.88 -10.44
CA THR A 129 22.70 22.95 -9.71
C THR A 129 21.36 23.32 -10.38
N GLU A 130 21.32 23.37 -11.71
CA GLU A 130 20.12 23.71 -12.46
C GLU A 130 19.05 22.60 -12.38
N SER A 131 19.46 21.33 -12.50
CA SER A 131 18.58 20.18 -12.30
C SER A 131 18.12 20.09 -10.84
N PHE A 132 18.99 20.38 -9.88
CA PHE A 132 18.65 20.40 -8.46
C PHE A 132 17.61 21.47 -8.14
N LEU A 133 17.74 22.68 -8.71
CA LEU A 133 16.72 23.74 -8.60
C LEU A 133 15.38 23.33 -9.19
N LEU A 134 15.37 22.65 -10.35
CA LEU A 134 14.14 22.12 -10.95
C LEU A 134 13.49 21.04 -10.08
N VAL A 135 14.28 20.11 -9.54
CA VAL A 135 13.78 19.05 -8.63
C VAL A 135 13.22 19.65 -7.34
N VAL A 136 13.92 20.61 -6.74
CA VAL A 136 13.45 21.29 -5.52
C VAL A 136 12.19 22.11 -5.79
N GLY A 137 12.15 22.85 -6.90
CA GLY A 137 10.95 23.61 -7.29
C GLY A 137 9.73 22.72 -7.55
N GLY A 138 9.92 21.63 -8.30
CA GLY A 138 8.87 20.65 -8.54
C GLY A 138 8.42 19.94 -7.27
N GLY A 139 9.35 19.58 -6.38
CA GLY A 139 9.06 18.97 -5.09
C GLY A 139 8.29 19.88 -4.14
N LEU A 140 8.66 21.16 -4.05
CA LEU A 140 7.95 22.15 -3.23
C LEU A 140 6.51 22.37 -3.72
N LEU A 141 6.32 22.50 -5.04
CA LEU A 141 4.99 22.64 -5.63
C LEU A 141 4.14 21.39 -5.40
N GLY A 142 4.72 20.20 -5.55
CA GLY A 142 4.04 18.93 -5.27
C GLY A 142 3.67 18.75 -3.80
N CYS A 143 4.51 19.21 -2.85
CA CYS A 143 4.19 19.17 -1.42
C CYS A 143 3.13 20.20 -0.99
N SER A 144 2.92 21.24 -1.79
CA SER A 144 1.94 22.30 -1.51
C SER A 144 0.53 22.03 -2.06
N LEU A 145 0.38 21.01 -2.92
CA LEU A 145 -0.88 20.60 -3.57
C LEU A 145 -1.57 19.49 -2.76
#